data_AF-A0A956D099-F1
#
_entry.id   AF-A0A956D099-F1
#
_cell.length_a   1.000
_cell.length_b   1.000
_cell.length_c   1.000
_cell.angle_alpha   90.00
_cell.angle_beta   90.00
_cell.angle_gamma   90.00
#
_symmetry.space_group_name_H-M   'P 1'
#
loop_
_entity.id
_entity.type
_entity.pdbx_description
1 polymer ?
#
loop_
_entity_poly.entity_id
_entity_poly.type
_entity_poly.pdbx_seq_one_letter_code
_entity_poly.pdbx_strand_id
1 'polypeptide(L)'
;MLTHHEMVALAGSARLMMMADGEISEGELEIAASFAGRLGLTVEQWGAIWEEAIHTLPDDEAVTEAVGALTRPVAREIAYELLYELATDGTIVDPEWDILEWLDEHWRYEDMRRRGKS
;
A
#
# COMPACT_ATOMS: atom_id res chain seq x y z
N MET A 1 6.10 4.17 -13.07
CA MET A 1 6.82 4.30 -11.79
C MET A 1 6.03 5.19 -10.85
N LEU A 2 6.07 4.85 -9.58
CA LEU A 2 5.51 5.64 -8.48
C LEU A 2 6.40 6.86 -8.20
N THR A 3 5.80 7.93 -7.73
CA THR A 3 6.52 9.08 -7.15
C THR A 3 6.80 8.81 -5.68
N HIS A 4 7.64 9.65 -5.06
CA HIS A 4 8.03 9.50 -3.65
C HIS A 4 6.84 9.38 -2.69
N HIS A 5 5.86 10.28 -2.78
CA HIS A 5 4.68 10.24 -1.89
C HIS A 5 3.82 8.98 -2.12
N GLU A 6 3.73 8.50 -3.37
CA GLU A 6 2.99 7.28 -3.68
C GLU A 6 3.73 6.04 -3.15
N MET A 7 5.06 6.06 -3.12
CA MET A 7 5.87 5.01 -2.51
C MET A 7 5.76 5.01 -0.99
N VAL A 8 5.73 6.18 -0.34
CA VAL A 8 5.48 6.30 1.10
C VAL A 8 4.09 5.78 1.47
N ALA A 9 3.06 6.14 0.69
CA ALA A 9 1.71 5.62 0.89
C ALA A 9 1.64 4.08 0.73
N LEU A 10 2.32 3.53 -0.27
CA LEU A 10 2.44 2.09 -0.48
C LEU A 10 3.15 1.40 0.69
N ALA A 11 4.28 1.92 1.15
CA ALA A 11 5.03 1.35 2.27
C ALA A 11 4.21 1.36 3.57
N GLY A 12 3.50 2.47 3.85
CA GLY A 12 2.57 2.55 4.98
C GLY A 12 1.44 1.52 4.88
N SER A 13 0.88 1.33 3.69
CA SER A 13 -0.21 0.36 3.45
C SER A 13 0.27 -1.08 3.62
N ALA A 14 1.45 -1.42 3.09
CA ALA A 14 2.05 -2.74 3.26
C ALA A 14 2.31 -3.05 4.73
N ARG A 15 2.87 -2.08 5.47
CA ARG A 15 3.06 -2.20 6.93
C ARG A 15 1.74 -2.40 7.66
N LEU A 16 0.69 -1.65 7.29
CA LEU A 16 -0.63 -1.78 7.92
C LEU A 16 -1.20 -3.20 7.72
N MET A 17 -1.09 -3.77 6.53
CA MET A 17 -1.53 -5.14 6.24
C MET A 17 -0.80 -6.17 7.11
N MET A 18 0.54 -6.08 7.16
CA MET A 18 1.38 -7.02 7.94
C MET A 18 1.18 -6.91 9.45
N MET A 19 0.55 -5.85 9.94
CA MET A 19 0.25 -5.68 11.38
C MET A 19 -1.20 -6.02 11.72
N ALA A 20 -2.03 -6.36 10.74
CA ALA A 20 -3.48 -6.52 10.94
C ALA A 20 -3.82 -7.69 11.87
N ASP A 21 -3.05 -8.78 11.80
CA ASP A 21 -3.21 -9.95 12.67
C ASP A 21 -2.33 -9.92 13.94
N GLY A 22 -1.45 -8.91 14.04
CA GLY A 22 -0.55 -8.68 15.17
C GLY A 22 0.77 -9.46 15.11
N GLU A 23 1.04 -10.25 14.07
CA GLU A 23 2.28 -11.01 13.89
C GLU A 23 2.86 -10.84 12.48
N ILE A 24 4.04 -10.27 12.37
CA ILE A 24 4.75 -10.18 11.08
C ILE A 24 5.54 -11.46 10.85
N SER A 25 5.27 -12.16 9.75
CA SER A 25 6.03 -13.34 9.33
C SER A 25 7.28 -12.98 8.50
N GLU A 26 8.24 -13.89 8.44
CA GLU A 26 9.43 -13.74 7.58
C GLU A 26 9.06 -13.67 6.09
N GLY A 27 8.02 -14.41 5.66
CA GLY A 27 7.54 -14.41 4.28
C GLY A 27 7.01 -13.04 3.84
N GLU A 28 6.18 -12.42 4.67
CA GLU A 28 5.66 -11.07 4.38
C GLU A 28 6.78 -10.02 4.31
N LEU A 29 7.79 -10.15 5.17
CA LEU A 29 8.98 -9.29 5.12
C LEU A 29 9.77 -9.48 3.81
N GLU A 30 9.93 -10.71 3.34
CA GLU A 30 10.60 -11.01 2.07
C GLU A 30 9.83 -10.42 0.88
N ILE A 31 8.50 -10.51 0.87
CA ILE A 31 7.65 -9.92 -0.18
C ILE A 31 7.75 -8.40 -0.15
N ALA A 32 7.58 -7.79 1.03
CA ALA A 32 7.69 -6.34 1.18
C ALA A 32 9.07 -5.84 0.76
N ALA A 33 10.14 -6.59 1.03
CA ALA A 33 11.49 -6.28 0.56
C ALA A 33 11.63 -6.43 -0.96
N SER A 34 10.93 -7.39 -1.57
CA SER A 34 10.95 -7.63 -3.02
C SER A 34 10.38 -6.45 -3.83
N PHE A 35 9.53 -5.61 -3.21
CA PHE A 35 8.95 -4.44 -3.85
C PHE A 35 10.03 -3.49 -4.38
N ALA A 36 11.19 -3.40 -3.72
CA ALA A 36 12.32 -2.61 -4.17
C ALA A 36 12.67 -2.93 -5.65
N GLY A 37 12.84 -4.21 -5.98
CA GLY A 37 13.18 -4.64 -7.33
C GLY A 37 12.10 -4.31 -8.36
N ARG A 38 10.82 -4.46 -7.99
CA ARG A 38 9.67 -4.16 -8.88
C ARG A 38 9.49 -2.67 -9.13
N LEU A 39 9.85 -1.85 -8.15
CA LEU A 39 9.83 -0.39 -8.24
C LEU A 39 11.11 0.18 -8.88
N GLY A 40 12.09 -0.65 -9.23
CA GLY A 40 13.36 -0.23 -9.80
C GLY A 40 14.28 0.47 -8.80
N LEU A 41 14.15 0.14 -7.52
CA LEU A 41 14.92 0.67 -6.40
C LEU A 41 15.92 -0.36 -5.88
N THR A 42 16.95 0.11 -5.17
CA THR A 42 17.74 -0.76 -4.29
C THR A 42 16.98 -1.03 -2.99
N VAL A 43 17.39 -2.09 -2.27
CA VAL A 43 16.83 -2.42 -0.96
C VAL A 43 17.04 -1.27 0.03
N GLU A 44 18.17 -0.57 -0.02
CA GLU A 44 18.45 0.58 0.84
C GLU A 44 17.53 1.78 0.54
N GLN A 45 17.25 2.05 -0.74
CA GLN A 45 16.32 3.11 -1.13
C GLN A 45 14.90 2.81 -0.66
N TRP A 46 14.46 1.57 -0.84
CA TRP A 46 13.16 1.13 -0.34
C TRP A 46 13.09 1.18 1.20
N GLY A 47 14.15 0.73 1.89
CA GLY A 47 14.24 0.81 3.35
C GLY A 47 14.14 2.25 3.88
N ALA A 48 14.72 3.22 3.19
CA ALA A 48 14.58 4.63 3.56
C ALA A 48 13.13 5.13 3.40
N ILE A 49 12.43 4.71 2.34
CA ILE A 49 11.00 5.03 2.16
C ILE A 49 10.15 4.36 3.23
N TRP A 50 10.46 3.11 3.57
CA TRP A 50 9.77 2.37 4.63
C TRP A 50 9.90 3.07 5.99
N GLU A 51 11.12 3.48 6.35
CA GLU A 51 11.37 4.25 7.58
C GLU A 51 10.65 5.60 7.56
N GLU A 52 10.64 6.30 6.42
CA GLU A 52 9.88 7.54 6.26
C GLU A 52 8.38 7.31 6.45
N ALA A 53 7.81 6.24 5.90
CA ALA A 53 6.41 5.90 6.08
C ALA A 53 6.06 5.65 7.56
N ILE A 54 6.93 4.95 8.30
CA ILE A 54 6.76 4.74 9.75
C ILE A 54 6.67 6.07 10.51
N HIS A 55 7.47 7.06 10.12
CA HIS A 55 7.50 8.36 10.79
C HIS A 55 6.39 9.32 10.34
N THR A 56 5.97 9.24 9.08
CA THR A 56 5.03 10.20 8.47
C THR A 56 3.59 9.72 8.51
N LEU A 57 3.36 8.41 8.58
CA LEU A 57 2.05 7.76 8.63
C LEU A 57 1.95 6.92 9.91
N PRO A 58 1.77 7.57 11.08
CA PRO A 58 1.93 6.92 12.39
C PRO A 58 0.80 5.95 12.75
N ASP A 59 -0.36 6.07 12.10
CA ASP A 59 -1.58 5.31 12.39
C ASP A 59 -2.34 4.94 11.11
N ASP A 60 -3.32 4.05 11.28
CA ASP A 60 -4.15 3.48 10.20
C ASP A 60 -4.91 4.57 9.44
N GLU A 61 -5.35 5.63 10.13
CA GLU A 61 -6.05 6.76 9.51
C GLU A 61 -5.12 7.53 8.57
N ALA A 62 -3.89 7.85 9.01
CA ALA A 62 -2.90 8.51 8.16
C ALA A 62 -2.51 7.65 6.95
N VAL A 63 -2.35 6.33 7.15
CA VAL A 63 -2.05 5.40 6.06
C VAL A 63 -3.19 5.38 5.04
N THR A 64 -4.43 5.15 5.50
CA THR A 64 -5.61 5.09 4.63
C THR A 64 -5.83 6.41 3.89
N GLU A 65 -5.67 7.57 4.53
CA GLU A 65 -5.73 8.88 3.87
C GLU A 65 -4.68 8.99 2.75
N ALA A 66 -3.42 8.62 3.02
CA ALA A 66 -2.32 8.74 2.07
C ALA A 66 -2.52 7.87 0.81
N VAL A 67 -2.94 6.62 0.98
CA VAL A 67 -3.19 5.70 -0.14
C VAL A 67 -4.53 5.99 -0.85
N GLY A 68 -5.54 6.46 -0.11
CA GLY A 68 -6.81 6.93 -0.68
C GLY A 68 -6.64 8.15 -1.58
N ALA A 69 -5.71 9.05 -1.21
CA ALA A 69 -5.39 10.26 -1.96
C ALA A 69 -4.66 10.01 -3.29
N LEU A 70 -4.24 8.77 -3.58
CA LEU A 70 -3.67 8.42 -4.88
C LEU A 70 -4.69 8.74 -5.99
N THR A 71 -4.29 9.57 -6.96
CA THR A 71 -5.19 10.02 -8.04
C THR A 71 -4.82 9.45 -9.40
N ARG A 72 -3.55 9.07 -9.60
CA ARG A 72 -3.05 8.54 -10.86
C ARG A 72 -3.48 7.08 -11.01
N PRO A 73 -4.20 6.69 -12.08
CA PRO A 73 -4.65 5.32 -12.28
C PRO A 73 -3.50 4.30 -12.25
N VAL A 74 -2.38 4.62 -12.89
CA VAL A 74 -1.18 3.77 -12.90
C VAL A 74 -0.58 3.59 -11.50
N ALA A 75 -0.67 4.60 -10.63
CA ALA A 75 -0.17 4.49 -9.26
C ALA A 75 -1.06 3.58 -8.41
N ARG A 76 -2.38 3.73 -8.56
CA ARG A 76 -3.39 2.87 -7.92
C ARG A 76 -3.22 1.41 -8.34
N GLU A 77 -3.04 1.15 -9.63
CA GLU A 77 -2.84 -0.20 -10.18
C GLU A 77 -1.59 -0.86 -9.60
N ILE A 78 -0.45 -0.18 -9.64
CA ILE A 78 0.81 -0.70 -9.08
C ILE A 78 0.67 -0.94 -7.57
N ALA A 79 0.09 0.00 -6.83
CA ALA A 79 -0.09 -0.14 -5.40
C ALA A 79 -1.01 -1.33 -5.06
N TYR A 80 -2.13 -1.46 -5.76
CA TYR A 80 -3.07 -2.56 -5.58
C TYR A 80 -2.42 -3.91 -5.89
N GLU A 81 -1.69 -4.03 -7.00
CA GLU A 81 -1.02 -5.27 -7.39
C GLU A 81 0.00 -5.73 -6.33
N LEU A 82 0.80 -4.80 -5.81
CA LEU A 82 1.81 -5.09 -4.78
C LEU A 82 1.16 -5.49 -3.44
N LEU A 83 0.13 -4.76 -3.01
CA LEU A 83 -0.60 -5.07 -1.78
C LEU A 83 -1.40 -6.37 -1.90
N TYR A 84 -1.97 -6.65 -3.07
CA TYR A 84 -2.65 -7.91 -3.35
C TYR A 84 -1.69 -9.10 -3.25
N GLU A 85 -0.47 -8.98 -3.79
CA GLU A 85 0.54 -10.03 -3.66
C GLU A 85 0.90 -10.31 -2.20
N LEU A 86 1.12 -9.23 -1.43
CA LEU A 86 1.40 -9.31 0.00
C LEU A 86 0.29 -10.03 0.77
N ALA A 87 -0.97 -9.72 0.46
CA ALA A 87 -2.09 -10.49 0.98
C ALA A 87 -1.93 -11.97 0.58
N THR A 88 -1.89 -12.28 -0.72
CA THR A 88 -2.01 -13.67 -1.22
C THR A 88 -0.95 -14.69 -0.77
N ASP A 89 0.23 -14.27 -0.32
CA ASP A 89 1.32 -15.19 0.04
C ASP A 89 1.27 -15.64 1.52
N GLY A 90 0.50 -14.94 2.37
CA GLY A 90 0.25 -15.33 3.76
C GLY A 90 -0.76 -16.48 3.88
N THR A 91 -0.74 -17.20 5.00
CA THR A 91 -1.93 -17.93 5.49
C THR A 91 -2.99 -16.90 5.94
N ILE A 92 -3.60 -16.20 4.99
CA ILE A 92 -4.38 -14.99 5.27
C ILE A 92 -5.54 -15.24 6.21
N VAL A 93 -5.64 -14.33 7.17
CA VAL A 93 -6.79 -14.06 8.03
C VAL A 93 -7.64 -12.96 7.39
N ASP A 94 -8.97 -13.02 7.50
CA ASP A 94 -9.94 -12.08 6.89
C ASP A 94 -9.57 -10.57 6.89
N PRO A 95 -8.88 -9.98 7.91
CA PRO A 95 -8.63 -8.53 7.99
C PRO A 95 -7.74 -7.90 6.88
N GLU A 96 -6.84 -8.65 6.25
CA GLU A 96 -5.96 -8.11 5.20
C GLU A 96 -6.72 -7.80 3.90
N TRP A 97 -7.87 -8.45 3.69
CA TRP A 97 -8.74 -8.17 2.54
C TRP A 97 -9.52 -6.87 2.69
N ASP A 98 -9.79 -6.44 3.93
CA ASP A 98 -10.59 -5.25 4.22
C ASP A 98 -9.94 -3.98 3.65
N ILE A 99 -8.61 -3.87 3.68
CA ILE A 99 -7.92 -2.69 3.10
C ILE A 99 -7.99 -2.69 1.57
N LEU A 100 -7.86 -3.86 0.92
CA LEU A 100 -7.94 -3.97 -0.53
C LEU A 100 -9.36 -3.68 -1.02
N GLU A 101 -10.37 -4.20 -0.33
CA GLU A 101 -11.77 -3.89 -0.61
C GLU A 101 -12.05 -2.40 -0.42
N TRP A 102 -11.62 -1.82 0.69
CA TRP A 102 -11.75 -0.39 0.94
C TRP A 102 -11.09 0.48 -0.15
N LEU A 103 -9.89 0.12 -0.62
CA LEU A 103 -9.19 0.83 -1.70
C LEU A 103 -9.97 0.79 -3.02
N ASP A 104 -10.47 -0.37 -3.42
CA ASP A 104 -11.25 -0.53 -4.65
C ASP A 104 -12.54 0.29 -4.58
N GLU A 105 -13.27 0.22 -3.47
CA GLU A 105 -14.49 1.00 -3.25
C GLU A 105 -14.22 2.51 -3.25
N HIS A 106 -13.21 2.95 -2.49
CA HIS A 106 -12.88 4.36 -2.33
C HIS A 106 -12.45 4.99 -3.66
N TRP A 107 -11.57 4.33 -4.41
CA TRP A 107 -11.12 4.86 -5.69
C TRP A 107 -12.21 4.87 -6.76
N ARG A 108 -13.09 3.86 -6.79
CA ARG A 108 -14.28 3.87 -7.65
C ARG A 108 -15.21 5.03 -7.33
N TYR A 109 -15.46 5.27 -6.04
CA TYR A 109 -16.28 6.39 -5.59
C TYR A 109 -15.69 7.74 -6.04
N GLU A 110 -14.38 7.95 -5.85
CA GLU A 110 -13.70 9.18 -6.28
C GLU A 110 -13.77 9.39 -7.79
N ASP A 111 -13.66 8.32 -8.59
CA ASP A 111 -13.78 8.41 -10.04
C ASP A 111 -15.22 8.75 -10.47
N MET A 112 -16.23 8.19 -9.80
CA MET A 112 -17.63 8.56 -10.01
C MET A 112 -17.89 10.03 -9.66
N ARG A 113 -17.36 10.51 -8.54
CA ARG A 113 -17.46 11.92 -8.12
C ARG A 113 -16.84 12.87 -9.12
N ARG A 114 -15.70 12.51 -9.73
CA ARG A 114 -15.03 13.32 -10.75
C ARG A 114 -15.84 13.37 -12.05
N ARG A 115 -16.42 12.24 -12.48
CA ARG A 115 -17.25 12.15 -13.69
C ARG A 115 -18.56 12.93 -13.59
N GLY A 116 -19.17 13.00 -12.39
CA GLY A 116 -20.41 13.75 -12.16
C GLY A 116 -20.24 15.27 -12.04
N LYS A 117 -19.00 15.79 -12.05
CA LYS A 117 -18.67 17.23 -11.98
C LYS A 117 -18.26 17.82 -13.34
N SER A 118 -18.34 17.05 -14.43
CA SER A 118 -18.04 17.49 -15.81
C SER A 118 -19.28 17.90 -16.59
#